data_AF-A0A1Y3QNU3-F1
#
_entry.id   AF-A0A1Y3QNU3-F1
#
_cell.length_a   1.000
_cell.length_b   1.000
_cell.length_c   1.000
_cell.angle_alpha   90.00
_cell.angle_beta   90.00
_cell.angle_gamma   90.00
#
_symmetry.space_group_name_H-M   'P 1'
#
loop_
_entity.id
_entity.type
_entity.pdbx_description
1 polymer ?
#
loop_
_entity_poly.entity_id
_entity_poly.type
_entity_poly.pdbx_seq_one_letter_code
_entity_poly.pdbx_strand_id
1 'polypeptide(L)'
;MAIDLSVVAEGLANAFTLKNLMWLFIGVTCGLFAGTLPGFSGGSMMAVMLPIVTTQPIDTMLITLAGIYAASVYSDSTAGILYNIPGGAAGVPATIEG
;
A
#
# COMPACT_ATOMS: atom_id res chain seq x y z
N MET A 1 -23.27 10.53 -18.48
CA MET A 1 -22.27 9.48 -18.20
C MET A 1 -22.87 8.60 -17.12
N ALA A 2 -23.67 7.60 -17.52
CA ALA A 2 -24.20 6.62 -16.59
C ALA A 2 -23.09 5.60 -16.30
N ILE A 3 -22.91 5.22 -15.05
CA ILE A 3 -21.97 4.16 -14.67
C ILE A 3 -22.64 2.85 -15.06
N ASP A 4 -22.10 2.17 -16.08
CA ASP A 4 -22.56 0.84 -16.46
C ASP A 4 -22.21 -0.14 -15.35
N LEU A 5 -23.25 -0.69 -14.71
CA LEU A 5 -23.10 -1.63 -13.59
C LEU A 5 -22.36 -2.91 -14.00
N SER A 6 -22.40 -3.28 -15.29
CA SER A 6 -21.68 -4.44 -15.81
C SER A 6 -20.16 -4.28 -15.69
N VAL A 7 -19.61 -3.09 -16.00
CA VAL A 7 -18.16 -2.82 -15.96
C VAL A 7 -17.64 -2.89 -14.52
N VAL A 8 -18.43 -2.41 -13.55
CA VAL A 8 -18.09 -2.50 -12.13
C VAL A 8 -18.09 -3.96 -11.66
N ALA A 9 -19.09 -4.74 -12.07
CA ALA A 9 -19.16 -6.16 -11.72
C ALA A 9 -17.99 -6.96 -12.31
N GLU A 10 -17.59 -6.66 -13.56
CA GLU A 10 -16.45 -7.29 -14.23
C GLU A 10 -15.11 -6.95 -13.55
N GLY A 11 -14.91 -5.67 -13.20
CA GLY A 11 -13.73 -5.22 -12.45
C GLY A 11 -13.62 -5.85 -11.06
N LEU A 12 -14.74 -6.00 -10.35
CA LEU A 12 -14.80 -6.68 -9.06
C LEU A 12 -14.45 -8.17 -9.20
N ALA A 13 -15.01 -8.86 -10.19
CA ALA A 13 -14.68 -10.25 -10.47
C ALA A 13 -13.18 -10.43 -10.77
N ASN A 14 -12.59 -9.52 -11.54
CA ASN A 14 -11.16 -9.52 -11.83
C ASN A 14 -10.30 -9.29 -10.58
N ALA A 15 -10.70 -8.37 -9.69
CA ALA A 15 -10.00 -8.11 -8.43
C ALA A 15 -9.94 -9.35 -7.52
N PHE A 16 -11.00 -10.18 -7.52
CA PHE A 16 -11.06 -11.42 -6.74
C PHE A 16 -10.38 -12.64 -7.40
N THR A 17 -9.67 -12.45 -8.52
CA THR A 17 -8.88 -13.54 -9.11
C THR A 17 -7.71 -13.93 -8.22
N LEU A 18 -7.38 -15.23 -8.19
CA LEU A 18 -6.30 -15.75 -7.34
C LEU A 18 -4.95 -15.05 -7.59
N LYS A 19 -4.66 -14.73 -8.87
CA LYS A 19 -3.46 -13.99 -9.25
C LYS A 19 -3.41 -12.62 -8.56
N ASN A 20 -4.47 -11.84 -8.66
CA ASN A 20 -4.53 -10.50 -8.07
C ASN A 20 -4.48 -10.55 -6.55
N LEU A 21 -5.08 -11.56 -5.93
CA LEU A 21 -5.04 -11.74 -4.48
C LEU A 21 -3.63 -12.10 -3.97
N MET A 22 -2.88 -12.94 -4.70
CA MET A 22 -1.48 -13.24 -4.35
C MET A 22 -0.59 -12.00 -4.46
N TRP A 23 -0.75 -11.22 -5.52
CA TRP A 23 -0.03 -9.96 -5.69
C TRP A 23 -0.42 -8.92 -4.65
N LEU A 24 -1.70 -8.83 -4.28
CA LEU A 24 -2.18 -8.01 -3.18
C LEU A 24 -1.51 -8.43 -1.87
N PHE A 25 -1.44 -9.73 -1.57
CA PHE A 25 -0.80 -10.24 -0.37
C PHE A 25 0.69 -9.88 -0.30
N ILE A 26 1.41 -9.99 -1.43
CA ILE A 26 2.82 -9.55 -1.53
C ILE A 26 2.90 -8.04 -1.29
N GLY A 27 2.05 -7.24 -1.94
CA GLY A 27 2.01 -5.79 -1.77
C GLY A 27 1.74 -5.36 -0.33
N VAL A 28 0.77 -5.97 0.33
CA VAL A 28 0.44 -5.72 1.75
C VAL A 28 1.61 -6.09 2.65
N THR A 29 2.23 -7.26 2.45
CA THR A 29 3.39 -7.70 3.23
C THR A 29 4.56 -6.72 3.09
N CYS A 30 4.87 -6.33 1.85
CA CYS A 30 5.88 -5.33 1.54
C CYS A 30 5.57 -3.96 2.16
N GLY A 31 4.32 -3.51 2.12
CA GLY A 31 3.89 -2.25 2.73
C GLY A 31 3.97 -2.27 4.27
N LEU A 32 3.68 -3.43 4.89
CA LEU A 32 3.90 -3.64 6.32
C LEU A 32 5.39 -3.50 6.67
N PHE A 33 6.29 -4.18 5.95
CA PHE A 33 7.72 -4.04 6.18
C PHE A 33 8.22 -2.61 5.99
N ALA A 34 7.71 -1.92 4.96
CA ALA A 34 8.07 -0.53 4.70
C ALA A 34 7.77 0.37 5.91
N GLY A 35 6.55 0.35 6.43
CA GLY A 35 6.16 1.20 7.55
C GLY A 35 6.79 0.83 8.89
N THR A 36 7.34 -0.38 9.05
CA THR A 36 8.11 -0.75 10.27
C THR A 36 9.52 -0.17 10.29
N LEU A 37 10.06 0.26 9.14
CA LEU A 37 11.43 0.76 9.04
C LEU A 37 11.46 2.28 9.23
N PRO A 38 12.16 2.80 10.27
CA PRO A 38 12.31 4.23 10.49
C PRO A 38 12.79 4.97 9.24
N GLY A 39 12.05 5.99 8.79
CA GLY A 39 12.45 6.82 7.66
C GLY A 39 12.20 6.21 6.28
N PHE A 40 11.57 5.03 6.19
CA PHE A 40 11.15 4.43 4.94
C PHE A 40 9.63 4.48 4.82
N SER A 41 9.12 5.33 3.93
CA SER A 41 7.66 5.57 3.81
C SER A 41 6.98 4.58 2.84
N GLY A 42 5.65 4.55 2.88
CA GLY A 42 4.84 3.87 1.86
C GLY A 42 5.13 4.33 0.43
N GLY A 43 5.38 5.63 0.22
CA GLY A 43 5.75 6.19 -1.08
C GLY A 43 7.10 5.67 -1.59
N SER A 44 8.07 5.54 -0.69
CA SER A 44 9.39 4.99 -0.98
C SER A 44 9.29 3.53 -1.44
N MET A 45 8.44 2.73 -0.78
CA MET A 45 8.22 1.33 -1.18
C MET A 45 7.52 1.21 -2.52
N MET A 46 6.50 2.03 -2.78
CA MET A 46 5.80 2.06 -4.07
C MET A 46 6.77 2.38 -5.21
N ALA A 47 7.69 3.34 -5.03
CA ALA A 47 8.70 3.66 -6.03
C ALA A 47 9.68 2.52 -6.30
N VAL A 48 10.12 1.80 -5.25
CA VAL A 48 11.03 0.65 -5.37
C VAL A 48 10.35 -0.55 -6.02
N MET A 49 9.08 -0.79 -5.72
CA MET A 49 8.30 -1.89 -6.30
C MET A 49 7.84 -1.61 -7.73
N LEU A 50 7.74 -0.34 -8.14
CA LEU A 50 7.30 0.08 -9.47
C LEU A 50 7.91 -0.72 -10.64
N PRO A 51 9.25 -0.90 -10.75
CA PRO A 51 9.86 -1.68 -11.84
C PRO A 51 9.44 -3.15 -11.87
N ILE A 52 9.04 -3.72 -10.73
CA ILE A 52 8.61 -5.12 -10.64
C ILE A 52 7.13 -5.23 -11.02
N VAL A 53 6.29 -4.34 -10.48
CA VAL A 53 4.84 -4.40 -10.71
C VAL A 53 4.43 -3.98 -12.13
N THR A 54 5.23 -3.18 -12.83
CA THR A 54 4.97 -2.81 -14.23
C THR A 54 5.18 -3.96 -15.22
N THR A 55 5.78 -5.08 -14.79
CA THR A 55 5.83 -6.32 -15.58
C THR A 55 4.48 -7.04 -15.66
N GLN A 56 3.54 -6.66 -14.78
CA GLN A 56 2.20 -7.24 -14.70
C GLN A 56 1.17 -6.36 -15.42
N PRO A 57 -0.03 -6.92 -15.74
CA PRO A 57 -1.14 -6.13 -16.26
C PRO A 57 -1.50 -4.96 -15.33
N ILE A 58 -2.06 -3.90 -15.92
CA ILE A 58 -2.45 -2.66 -15.20
C ILE A 58 -3.30 -2.94 -13.97
N ASP A 59 -4.25 -3.89 -14.06
CA ASP A 59 -5.12 -4.25 -12.95
C ASP A 59 -4.32 -4.78 -11.75
N THR A 60 -3.44 -5.75 -11.99
CA THR A 60 -2.59 -6.35 -10.95
C THR A 60 -1.61 -5.33 -10.38
N MET A 61 -1.04 -4.48 -11.23
CA MET A 61 -0.14 -3.40 -10.82
C MET A 61 -0.84 -2.43 -9.86
N LEU A 62 -2.03 -1.95 -10.21
CA LEU A 62 -2.82 -1.04 -9.37
C LEU A 62 -3.22 -1.69 -8.04
N ILE A 63 -3.68 -2.95 -8.07
CA ILE A 63 -4.04 -3.70 -6.86
C ILE A 63 -2.84 -3.85 -5.92
N THR A 64 -1.65 -4.15 -6.46
CA THR A 64 -0.43 -4.30 -5.67
C THR A 64 0.00 -2.97 -5.04
N LEU A 65 0.00 -1.88 -5.81
CA LEU A 65 0.35 -0.54 -5.33
C LEU A 65 -0.65 -0.03 -4.29
N ALA A 66 -1.95 -0.26 -4.49
CA ALA A 66 -2.98 0.04 -3.52
C ALA A 66 -2.80 -0.75 -2.21
N GLY A 67 -2.41 -2.03 -2.31
CA GLY A 67 -2.08 -2.86 -1.16
C GLY A 67 -0.87 -2.33 -0.36
N ILE A 68 0.21 -1.93 -1.06
CA ILE A 68 1.39 -1.32 -0.42
C ILE A 68 0.99 -0.04 0.32
N TYR A 69 0.24 0.84 -0.34
CA TYR A 69 -0.22 2.09 0.25
C TYR A 69 -1.05 1.85 1.51
N ALA A 70 -2.12 1.05 1.40
CA ALA A 70 -3.03 0.78 2.51
C ALA A 70 -2.32 0.15 3.72
N ALA A 71 -1.39 -0.79 3.47
CA ALA A 71 -0.62 -1.43 4.54
C ALA A 71 0.40 -0.49 5.19
N SER A 72 1.05 0.37 4.40
CA SER A 72 2.06 1.31 4.91
C SER A 72 1.47 2.33 5.88
N VAL A 73 0.30 2.88 5.56
CA VAL A 73 -0.38 3.89 6.40
C VAL A 73 -0.65 3.36 7.81
N TYR A 74 -1.01 2.09 7.94
CA TYR A 74 -1.20 1.46 9.25
C TYR A 74 0.13 1.12 9.93
N SER A 75 1.10 0.62 9.17
CA SER A 75 2.40 0.17 9.71
C SER A 75 3.29 1.30 10.20
N ASP A 76 3.17 2.52 9.63
CA ASP A 76 3.94 3.70 10.06
C ASP A 76 3.78 3.96 11.57
N SER A 77 2.58 3.75 12.13
CA SER A 77 2.33 3.91 13.58
C SER A 77 3.06 2.86 14.43
N THR A 78 3.32 1.67 13.88
CA THR A 78 4.02 0.57 14.58
C THR A 78 5.50 0.91 14.79
N ALA A 79 6.17 1.48 13.79
CA ALA A 79 7.54 1.97 13.96
C ALA A 79 7.64 3.06 15.04
N GLY A 80 6.65 3.96 15.10
CA GLY A 80 6.67 5.04 16.07
C GLY A 80 6.48 4.59 17.52
N ILE A 81 5.68 3.55 17.74
CA ILE A 81 5.52 2.94 19.07
C ILE A 81 6.81 2.26 19.52
N LEU A 82 7.47 1.49 18.64
CA LEU A 82 8.64 0.69 19.01
C LEU A 82 9.93 1.52 19.16
N TYR A 83 10.08 2.57 18.36
CA TYR A 83 11.31 3.36 18.30
C TYR A 83 11.17 4.77 18.91
N ASN A 84 10.01 5.11 19.49
CA ASN A 84 9.71 6.42 20.09
C ASN A 84 10.09 7.61 19.19
N ILE A 85 9.96 7.42 17.88
CA ILE A 85 10.18 8.44 16.85
C ILE A 85 8.88 8.60 16.07
N PRO A 86 8.60 9.77 15.48
CA PRO A 86 7.40 9.93 14.67
C PRO A 86 7.40 8.88 13.54
N GLY A 87 6.40 8.01 13.55
CA GLY A 87 6.33 6.88 12.63
C GLY A 87 6.19 7.27 11.16
N GLY A 88 5.65 8.46 10.89
CA GLY A 88 5.52 9.04 9.56
C GLY A 88 5.32 10.56 9.60
N ALA A 89 5.37 11.21 8.44
CA ALA A 89 5.32 12.68 8.31
C ALA A 89 4.07 13.31 8.97
N ALA A 90 2.94 12.58 9.01
CA ALA A 90 1.71 13.04 9.65
C ALA A 90 1.77 13.05 11.19
N GLY A 91 2.64 12.25 11.80
CA GLY A 91 2.80 12.17 13.27
C GLY A 91 3.83 13.16 13.83
N VAL A 92 4.68 13.75 12.98
CA VAL A 92 5.72 14.71 13.40
C VAL A 92 5.13 15.95 14.09
N PRO A 93 4.06 16.59 13.58
CA PRO A 93 3.47 17.75 14.25
C PRO A 93 2.88 17.39 15.62
N ALA A 94 2.23 16.22 15.73
CA ALA A 94 1.65 15.75 17.00
C ALA A 94 2.74 15.55 18.07
N THR A 95 3.92 15.02 17.70
CA THR A 95 5.05 14.91 18.65
C THR A 95 5.67 16.24 19.07
N ILE A 96 5.46 17.32 18.29
CA ILE A 96 5.92 18.66 18.64
C ILE A 96 4.91 19.36 19.56
N GLU A 97 3.62 19.12 19.36
CA GLU A 97 2.54 19.69 20.16
C GLU A 97 2.32 18.96 21.51
N GLY A 98 2.62 17.65 21.57
CA GLY A 98 2.48 16.81 22.78
C GLY A 98 1.40 15.75 22.64
#